data_AF-A0A7V6G2N1-F1
#
_entry.id   AF-A0A7V6G2N1-F1
#
_cell.length_a   1.000
_cell.length_b   1.000
_cell.length_c   1.000
_cell.angle_alpha   90.00
_cell.angle_beta   90.00
_cell.angle_gamma   90.00
#
_symmetry.space_group_name_H-M   'P 1'
#
loop_
_entity.id
_entity.type
_entity.pdbx_description
1 polymer ?
#
loop_
_entity_poly.entity_id
_entity_poly.type
_entity_poly.pdbx_seq_one_letter_code
_entity_poly.pdbx_strand_id
1 'polypeptide(L)'
;MKVACNIIQDLIPLVKDQVASEETTELVLEHIKGCSTCKNDFGEKQDKISIEKIKEDKKIIQSIKRSIFISKVIILIIGALLGSVLTNTMGVFYNFLIMPILGGISYFVFKKRAYLMILLVFVLSYGYITINSIIIDGFYWGYFYGSLYYSFIYCILVCIGIIISWLLTIAFRKDR
;
A
#
# COMPACT_ATOMS: atom_id res chain seq x y z
N MET A 1 -10.37 27.30 -16.13
CA MET A 1 -11.12 26.34 -15.30
C MET A 1 -12.27 27.07 -14.61
N LYS A 2 -13.50 26.56 -14.67
CA LYS A 2 -14.75 27.26 -14.30
C LYS A 2 -15.05 27.22 -12.78
N VAL A 3 -14.13 27.67 -11.94
CA VAL A 3 -14.42 27.86 -10.51
C VAL A 3 -14.52 29.36 -10.25
N ALA A 4 -15.61 29.77 -9.60
CA ALA A 4 -15.88 31.18 -9.35
C ALA A 4 -14.88 31.74 -8.32
N CYS A 5 -14.44 32.98 -8.54
CA CYS A 5 -13.39 33.62 -7.74
C CYS A 5 -13.73 33.69 -6.24
N ASN A 6 -15.02 33.85 -5.90
CA ASN A 6 -15.50 33.85 -4.52
C ASN A 6 -15.19 32.54 -3.79
N ILE A 7 -15.40 31.39 -4.46
CA ILE A 7 -15.08 30.07 -3.90
C ILE A 7 -13.57 29.97 -3.65
N ILE A 8 -12.75 30.47 -4.59
CA ILE A 8 -11.30 30.45 -4.44
C ILE A 8 -10.88 31.32 -3.26
N GLN A 9 -11.42 32.53 -3.14
CA GLN A 9 -11.14 33.46 -2.04
C GLN A 9 -11.46 32.85 -0.67
N ASP A 10 -12.58 32.13 -0.53
CA ASP A 10 -12.94 31.44 0.71
C ASP A 10 -11.97 30.29 1.05
N LEU A 11 -11.35 29.67 0.04
CA LEU A 11 -10.40 28.58 0.21
C LEU A 11 -8.96 29.06 0.46
N ILE A 12 -8.62 30.31 0.12
CA ILE A 12 -7.27 30.89 0.30
C ILE A 12 -6.78 30.77 1.75
N PRO A 13 -7.55 31.15 2.78
CA PRO A 13 -7.13 31.01 4.18
C PRO A 13 -6.77 29.56 4.53
N LEU A 14 -7.62 28.60 4.15
CA LEU A 14 -7.40 27.17 4.41
C LEU A 14 -6.13 26.62 3.75
N VAL A 15 -5.78 27.14 2.58
CA VAL A 15 -4.54 26.79 1.87
C VAL A 15 -3.33 27.42 2.55
N LYS A 16 -3.42 28.68 3.01
CA LYS A 16 -2.36 29.34 3.78
C LYS A 16 -2.10 28.64 5.11
N ASP A 17 -3.15 28.17 5.77
CA ASP A 17 -3.11 27.46 7.05
C ASP A 17 -2.68 25.99 6.92
N GLN A 18 -2.38 25.50 5.71
CA GLN A 18 -1.96 24.12 5.40
C GLN A 18 -2.95 23.01 5.81
N VAL A 19 -4.23 23.34 6.00
CA VAL A 19 -5.29 22.38 6.39
C VAL A 19 -6.17 21.92 5.22
N ALA A 20 -6.06 22.58 4.07
CA ALA A 20 -6.79 22.20 2.86
C ALA A 20 -6.33 20.86 2.27
N SER A 21 -7.26 20.13 1.64
CA SER A 21 -6.94 18.88 0.94
C SER A 21 -5.95 19.10 -0.22
N GLU A 22 -5.29 18.03 -0.67
CA GLU A 22 -4.35 18.10 -1.79
C GLU A 22 -5.03 18.65 -3.07
N GLU A 23 -6.23 18.16 -3.38
CA GLU A 23 -7.05 18.59 -4.53
C GLU A 23 -7.44 20.07 -4.43
N THR A 24 -7.91 20.50 -3.24
CA THR A 24 -8.32 21.89 -2.99
C THR A 24 -7.15 22.85 -3.16
N THR A 25 -5.97 22.47 -2.65
CA THR A 25 -4.78 23.31 -2.77
C THR A 25 -4.32 23.45 -4.22
N GLU A 26 -4.33 22.35 -4.99
CA GLU A 26 -3.91 22.37 -6.40
C GLU A 26 -4.84 23.24 -7.23
N LEU A 27 -6.16 23.14 -6.99
CA LEU A 27 -7.18 23.95 -7.62
C LEU A 27 -7.00 25.46 -7.36
N VAL A 28 -6.70 25.85 -6.11
CA VAL A 28 -6.44 27.25 -5.74
C VAL A 28 -5.14 27.74 -6.41
N LEU A 29 -4.06 26.96 -6.34
CA LEU A 29 -2.77 27.31 -6.96
C LEU A 29 -2.84 27.40 -8.49
N GLU A 30 -3.68 26.59 -9.14
CA GLU A 30 -3.91 26.66 -10.58
C GLU A 30 -4.72 27.90 -10.96
N HIS A 31 -5.76 28.23 -10.20
CA HIS A 31 -6.59 29.41 -10.43
C HIS A 31 -5.78 30.71 -10.29
N ILE A 32 -4.95 30.82 -9.25
CA ILE A 32 -4.12 32.00 -8.98
C ILE A 32 -3.09 32.28 -10.10
N LYS A 33 -2.67 31.25 -10.86
CA LYS A 33 -1.80 31.46 -12.03
C LYS A 33 -2.48 32.25 -13.15
N GLY A 34 -3.82 32.15 -13.27
CA GLY A 34 -4.60 32.76 -14.34
C GLY A 34 -5.50 33.93 -13.92
N CYS A 35 -5.66 34.18 -12.62
CA CYS A 35 -6.55 35.21 -12.08
C CYS A 35 -5.78 36.23 -11.24
N SER A 36 -5.72 37.48 -11.70
CA SER A 36 -5.03 38.58 -11.00
C SER A 36 -5.70 38.96 -9.69
N THR A 37 -7.03 38.88 -9.61
CA THR A 37 -7.80 39.21 -8.39
C THR A 37 -7.46 38.25 -7.25
N CYS A 38 -7.63 36.94 -7.46
CA CYS A 38 -7.33 35.93 -6.45
C CYS A 38 -5.83 35.85 -6.12
N LYS A 39 -4.95 36.26 -7.06
CA LYS A 39 -3.52 36.38 -6.80
C LYS A 39 -3.21 37.50 -5.82
N ASN A 40 -3.86 38.66 -5.97
CA ASN A 40 -3.68 39.77 -5.04
C ASN A 40 -4.19 39.44 -3.63
N ASP A 41 -5.32 38.72 -3.53
CA ASP A 41 -5.85 38.25 -2.24
C ASP A 41 -4.92 37.22 -1.55
N PHE A 42 -4.06 36.55 -2.34
CA PHE A 42 -3.06 35.61 -1.83
C PHE A 42 -1.79 36.31 -1.29
N GLY A 43 -1.29 37.36 -1.94
CA GLY A 43 -0.27 38.30 -1.39
C GLY A 43 1.13 38.29 -2.05
N GLU A 44 1.34 39.17 -3.05
CA GLU A 44 2.44 39.21 -4.04
C GLU A 44 3.90 38.86 -3.64
N LYS A 45 4.35 39.15 -2.40
CA LYS A 45 5.77 38.98 -1.99
C LYS A 45 6.03 37.80 -1.05
N GLN A 46 5.03 37.36 -0.30
CA GLN A 46 5.10 36.10 0.46
C GLN A 46 4.82 34.90 -0.45
N ASP A 47 4.23 35.13 -1.63
CA ASP A 47 3.73 34.15 -2.59
C ASP A 47 4.74 33.10 -3.09
N LYS A 48 5.91 33.49 -3.61
CA LYS A 48 6.84 32.46 -4.15
C LYS A 48 7.36 31.54 -3.06
N ILE A 49 7.78 32.12 -1.93
CA ILE A 49 8.38 31.40 -0.82
C ILE A 49 7.33 30.49 -0.14
N SER A 50 6.11 30.99 0.08
CA SER A 50 5.04 30.21 0.69
C SER A 50 4.52 29.10 -0.23
N ILE A 51 4.36 29.36 -1.54
CA ILE A 51 3.95 28.34 -2.52
C ILE A 51 5.04 27.28 -2.71
N GLU A 52 6.31 27.68 -2.77
CA GLU A 52 7.44 26.74 -2.84
C GLU A 52 7.53 25.88 -1.59
N LYS A 53 7.39 26.47 -0.40
CA LYS A 53 7.36 25.74 0.87
C LYS A 53 6.18 24.76 0.95
N ILE A 54 4.97 25.17 0.57
CA ILE A 54 3.79 24.27 0.53
C ILE A 54 4.04 23.11 -0.45
N LYS A 55 4.65 23.36 -1.61
CA LYS A 55 5.00 22.29 -2.57
C LYS A 55 6.10 21.38 -2.03
N GLU A 56 7.07 21.92 -1.33
CA GLU A 56 8.17 21.16 -0.73
C GLU A 56 7.67 20.29 0.42
N ASP A 57 6.90 20.85 1.35
CA ASP A 57 6.24 20.13 2.44
C ASP A 57 5.36 18.99 1.88
N LYS A 58 4.60 19.24 0.80
CA LYS A 58 3.83 18.21 0.10
C LYS A 58 4.70 17.13 -0.53
N LYS A 59 5.80 17.49 -1.18
CA LYS A 59 6.76 16.52 -1.74
C LYS A 59 7.38 15.66 -0.65
N ILE A 60 7.70 16.23 0.51
CA ILE A 60 8.22 15.52 1.66
C ILE A 60 7.15 14.56 2.22
N ILE A 61 5.91 15.02 2.38
CA ILE A 61 4.80 14.15 2.82
C ILE A 61 4.57 13.00 1.83
N GLN A 62 4.61 13.27 0.53
CA GLN A 62 4.46 12.24 -0.50
C GLN A 62 5.64 11.24 -0.49
N SER A 63 6.87 11.70 -0.28
CA SER A 63 8.04 10.81 -0.17
C SER A 63 7.97 9.93 1.08
N ILE A 64 7.47 10.46 2.21
CA ILE A 64 7.20 9.71 3.44
C ILE A 64 6.08 8.68 3.22
N LYS A 65 4.96 9.08 2.59
CA LYS A 65 3.87 8.13 2.26
C LYS A 65 4.40 6.98 1.39
N ARG A 66 5.26 7.28 0.42
CA ARG A 66 5.89 6.29 -0.46
C ARG A 66 6.84 5.37 0.31
N SER A 67 7.69 5.89 1.19
CA SER A 67 8.62 5.07 1.97
C SER A 67 7.87 4.12 2.90
N ILE A 68 6.82 4.58 3.58
CA ILE A 68 5.96 3.75 4.43
C ILE A 68 5.30 2.64 3.62
N PHE A 69 4.83 2.94 2.41
CA PHE A 69 4.25 1.93 1.53
C PHE A 69 5.28 0.86 1.14
N ILE A 70 6.48 1.28 0.74
CA ILE A 70 7.57 0.36 0.39
C ILE A 70 7.95 -0.54 1.57
N SER A 71 8.10 0.03 2.78
CA SER A 71 8.39 -0.75 3.99
C SER A 71 7.32 -1.80 4.28
N LYS A 72 6.04 -1.47 4.07
CA LYS A 72 4.92 -2.43 4.20
C LYS A 72 5.03 -3.57 3.19
N VAL A 73 5.38 -3.29 1.94
CA VAL A 73 5.58 -4.32 0.91
C VAL A 73 6.75 -5.23 1.27
N ILE A 74 7.87 -4.66 1.73
CA ILE A 74 9.06 -5.42 2.14
C ILE A 74 8.72 -6.40 3.27
N ILE A 75 7.99 -5.96 4.30
CA ILE A 75 7.57 -6.83 5.42
C ILE A 75 6.74 -8.01 4.91
N LEU A 76 5.85 -7.78 3.94
CA LEU A 76 5.03 -8.85 3.36
C LEU A 76 5.85 -9.84 2.52
N ILE A 77 6.84 -9.37 1.76
CA ILE A 77 7.76 -10.25 1.02
C ILE A 77 8.57 -11.11 1.99
N ILE A 78 9.12 -10.50 3.05
CA ILE A 78 9.87 -11.20 4.08
C ILE A 78 8.98 -12.26 4.75
N GLY A 79 7.75 -11.92 5.12
CA GLY A 79 6.82 -12.88 5.72
C GLY A 79 6.49 -14.07 4.79
N ALA A 80 6.31 -13.83 3.50
CA ALA A 80 6.07 -14.89 2.52
C ALA A 80 7.29 -15.82 2.37
N LEU A 81 8.50 -15.26 2.35
CA LEU A 81 9.73 -16.03 2.31
C LEU A 81 9.95 -16.82 3.60
N LEU A 82 9.74 -16.21 4.77
CA LEU A 82 9.84 -16.89 6.06
C LEU A 82 8.91 -18.10 6.14
N GLY A 83 7.66 -17.95 5.71
CA GLY A 83 6.74 -19.08 5.66
C GLY A 83 7.20 -20.17 4.69
N SER A 84 7.81 -19.79 3.56
CA SER A 84 8.35 -20.72 2.57
C SER A 84 9.56 -21.50 3.12
N VAL A 85 10.46 -20.84 3.86
CA VAL A 85 11.64 -21.46 4.50
C VAL A 85 11.23 -22.56 5.48
N LEU A 86 10.15 -22.34 6.24
CA LEU A 86 9.69 -23.29 7.25
C LEU A 86 9.10 -24.59 6.68
N THR A 87 8.78 -24.63 5.39
CA THR A 87 8.04 -25.73 4.73
C THR A 87 8.69 -27.11 4.92
N ASN A 88 10.01 -27.18 4.77
CA ASN A 88 10.76 -28.46 4.85
C ASN A 88 11.20 -28.80 6.27
N THR A 89 10.63 -28.12 7.29
CA THR A 89 11.01 -28.29 8.70
C THR A 89 9.78 -28.63 9.55
N MET A 90 10.00 -29.03 10.80
CA MET A 90 8.92 -29.16 11.79
C MET A 90 8.15 -27.85 12.00
N GLY A 91 8.71 -26.71 11.59
CA GLY A 91 8.09 -25.39 11.65
C GLY A 91 6.97 -25.15 10.63
N VAL A 92 6.68 -26.09 9.72
CA VAL A 92 5.61 -25.95 8.73
C VAL A 92 4.24 -25.67 9.36
N PHE A 93 3.99 -26.15 10.58
CA PHE A 93 2.73 -25.89 11.29
C PHE A 93 2.54 -24.41 11.67
N TYR A 94 3.62 -23.64 11.82
CA TYR A 94 3.50 -22.19 12.05
C TYR A 94 2.87 -21.46 10.86
N ASN A 95 2.91 -22.03 9.65
CA ASN A 95 2.25 -21.44 8.48
C ASN A 95 0.73 -21.37 8.60
N PHE A 96 0.09 -22.19 9.44
CA PHE A 96 -1.34 -22.05 9.76
C PHE A 96 -1.67 -20.72 10.44
N LEU A 97 -0.70 -20.07 11.08
CA LEU A 97 -0.85 -18.76 11.69
C LEU A 97 -0.25 -17.66 10.82
N ILE A 98 0.97 -17.87 10.30
CA ILE A 98 1.72 -16.86 9.54
C ILE A 98 0.96 -16.47 8.25
N MET A 99 0.50 -17.45 7.47
CA MET A 99 -0.11 -17.17 6.16
C MET A 99 -1.46 -16.43 6.26
N PRO A 100 -2.39 -16.77 7.17
CA PRO A 100 -3.60 -15.97 7.37
C PRO A 100 -3.32 -14.56 7.91
N ILE A 101 -2.37 -14.40 8.84
CA ILE A 101 -1.96 -13.07 9.33
C ILE A 101 -1.40 -12.23 8.18
N LEU A 102 -0.54 -12.82 7.35
CA LEU A 102 0.03 -12.17 6.17
C LEU A 102 -1.06 -11.74 5.19
N GLY A 103 -2.04 -12.61 4.94
CA GLY A 103 -3.26 -12.28 4.19
C GLY A 103 -4.03 -11.11 4.79
N GLY A 104 -4.22 -11.08 6.10
CA GLY A 104 -4.93 -9.98 6.76
C GLY A 104 -4.19 -8.65 6.69
N ILE A 105 -2.89 -8.64 6.98
CA ILE A 105 -2.04 -7.44 6.82
C ILE A 105 -2.11 -6.95 5.38
N SER A 106 -2.03 -7.86 4.40
CA SER A 106 -2.10 -7.48 2.99
C SER A 106 -3.42 -6.79 2.61
N TYR A 107 -4.54 -7.21 3.20
CA TYR A 107 -5.83 -6.58 2.98
C TYR A 107 -5.84 -5.13 3.50
N PHE A 108 -5.25 -4.86 4.67
CA PHE A 108 -5.16 -3.48 5.18
C PHE A 108 -4.21 -2.61 4.36
N VAL A 109 -3.14 -3.17 3.79
CA VAL A 109 -2.17 -2.44 2.98
C VAL A 109 -2.69 -2.15 1.57
N PHE A 110 -3.28 -3.15 0.89
CA PHE A 110 -3.63 -3.09 -0.53
C PHE A 110 -5.14 -3.06 -0.82
N LYS A 111 -6.00 -3.27 0.19
CA LYS A 111 -7.47 -3.31 0.08
C LYS A 111 -7.93 -4.19 -1.10
N LYS A 112 -8.54 -3.58 -2.13
CA LYS A 112 -9.03 -4.27 -3.33
C LYS A 112 -7.94 -4.97 -4.14
N ARG A 113 -6.66 -4.61 -3.96
CA ARG A 113 -5.52 -5.24 -4.64
C ARG A 113 -4.86 -6.34 -3.81
N ALA A 114 -5.43 -6.73 -2.67
CA ALA A 114 -4.88 -7.79 -1.82
C ALA A 114 -4.80 -9.15 -2.54
N TYR A 115 -5.63 -9.41 -3.54
CA TYR A 115 -5.54 -10.63 -4.36
C TYR A 115 -4.20 -10.78 -5.09
N LEU A 116 -3.50 -9.69 -5.40
CA LEU A 116 -2.15 -9.74 -5.99
C LEU A 116 -1.14 -10.41 -5.04
N MET A 117 -1.39 -10.36 -3.73
CA MET A 117 -0.54 -11.02 -2.75
C MET A 117 -0.69 -12.53 -2.77
N ILE A 118 -1.85 -13.06 -3.18
CA ILE A 118 -2.02 -14.51 -3.38
C ILE A 118 -1.10 -14.97 -4.51
N LEU A 119 -1.10 -14.24 -5.63
CA LEU A 119 -0.20 -14.53 -6.75
C LEU A 119 1.28 -14.40 -6.36
N LEU A 120 1.63 -13.34 -5.61
CA LEU A 120 2.99 -13.15 -5.12
C LEU A 120 3.45 -14.29 -4.22
N VAL A 121 2.62 -14.70 -3.25
CA VAL A 121 2.92 -15.81 -2.33
C VAL A 121 3.10 -17.10 -3.11
N PHE A 122 2.21 -17.38 -4.08
CA PHE A 122 2.34 -18.56 -4.95
C PHE A 122 3.70 -18.62 -5.64
N VAL A 123 4.09 -17.52 -6.33
CA VAL A 123 5.35 -17.47 -7.09
C VAL A 123 6.55 -17.61 -6.16
N LEU A 124 6.55 -16.90 -5.03
CA LEU A 124 7.66 -16.94 -4.07
C LEU A 124 7.79 -18.31 -3.41
N SER A 125 6.69 -18.90 -2.93
CA SER A 125 6.73 -20.21 -2.28
C SER A 125 7.10 -21.31 -3.27
N TYR A 126 6.49 -21.29 -4.46
CA TYR A 126 6.75 -22.30 -5.48
C TYR A 126 8.20 -22.27 -5.95
N GLY A 127 8.71 -21.06 -6.25
CA GLY A 127 10.10 -20.86 -6.64
C GLY A 127 11.06 -21.27 -5.53
N TYR A 128 10.83 -20.80 -4.30
CA TYR A 128 11.70 -21.12 -3.17
C TYR A 128 11.75 -22.62 -2.87
N ILE A 129 10.60 -23.29 -2.75
CA ILE A 129 10.53 -24.71 -2.40
C ILE A 129 11.18 -25.55 -3.51
N THR A 130 10.88 -25.27 -4.77
CA THR A 130 11.44 -26.01 -5.91
C THR A 130 12.96 -25.86 -5.98
N ILE A 131 13.47 -24.63 -5.88
CA ILE A 131 14.92 -24.37 -5.91
C ILE A 131 15.60 -25.03 -4.71
N ASN A 132 15.03 -24.92 -3.51
CA ASN A 132 15.60 -25.49 -2.30
C ASN A 132 15.67 -27.02 -2.37
N SER A 133 14.60 -27.69 -2.82
CA SER A 133 14.59 -29.14 -2.98
C SER A 133 15.60 -29.63 -4.03
N ILE A 134 15.71 -28.94 -5.17
CA ILE A 134 16.68 -29.31 -6.22
C ILE A 134 18.13 -29.13 -5.74
N ILE A 135 18.40 -28.08 -4.96
CA ILE A 135 19.75 -27.82 -4.44
C ILE A 135 20.18 -28.86 -3.41
N ILE A 136 19.26 -29.29 -2.52
CA ILE A 136 19.60 -30.18 -1.40
C ILE A 136 19.66 -31.65 -1.86
N ASP A 137 18.65 -32.09 -2.61
CA ASP A 137 18.47 -33.52 -2.91
C ASP A 137 18.79 -33.88 -4.38
N GLY A 138 19.04 -32.88 -5.23
CA GLY A 138 19.24 -33.05 -6.67
C GLY A 138 17.95 -32.96 -7.49
N PHE A 139 18.07 -33.12 -8.81
CA PHE A 139 16.95 -32.91 -9.73
C PHE A 139 16.00 -34.12 -9.75
N TYR A 140 14.76 -33.91 -9.32
CA TYR A 140 13.67 -34.89 -9.40
C TYR A 140 12.34 -34.23 -9.76
N TRP A 141 11.61 -34.82 -10.71
CA TRP A 141 10.35 -34.27 -11.22
C TRP A 141 9.24 -34.18 -10.17
N GLY A 142 9.25 -35.06 -9.15
CA GLY A 142 8.23 -35.03 -8.10
C GLY A 142 8.28 -33.78 -7.22
N TYR A 143 9.42 -33.06 -7.18
CA TYR A 143 9.50 -31.80 -6.44
C TYR A 143 8.59 -30.72 -7.02
N PHE A 144 8.37 -30.70 -8.34
CA PHE A 144 7.43 -29.75 -8.94
C PHE A 144 6.00 -29.97 -8.43
N TYR A 145 5.60 -31.24 -8.26
CA TYR A 145 4.28 -31.59 -7.74
C TYR A 145 4.15 -31.24 -6.25
N GLY A 146 5.17 -31.57 -5.44
CA GLY A 146 5.21 -31.19 -4.02
C GLY A 146 5.17 -29.67 -3.81
N SER A 147 5.98 -28.93 -4.57
CA SER A 147 6.01 -27.47 -4.53
C SER A 147 4.67 -26.84 -4.92
N LEU A 148 3.98 -27.39 -5.93
CA LEU A 148 2.63 -26.94 -6.30
C LEU A 148 1.67 -27.16 -5.13
N TYR A 149 1.68 -28.35 -4.52
CA TYR A 149 0.80 -28.69 -3.42
C TYR A 149 0.93 -27.72 -2.24
N TYR A 150 2.16 -27.48 -1.76
CA TYR A 150 2.39 -26.52 -0.66
C TYR A 150 2.01 -25.09 -1.04
N SER A 151 2.34 -24.66 -2.26
CA SER A 151 2.02 -23.30 -2.72
C SER A 151 0.51 -23.05 -2.81
N PHE A 152 -0.26 -24.05 -3.24
CA PHE A 152 -1.73 -23.98 -3.21
C PHE A 152 -2.29 -23.87 -1.79
N ILE A 153 -1.76 -24.65 -0.85
CA ILE A 153 -2.17 -24.57 0.56
C ILE A 153 -1.92 -23.16 1.11
N TYR A 154 -0.73 -22.59 0.86
CA TYR A 154 -0.41 -21.24 1.32
C TYR A 154 -1.30 -20.18 0.69
N CYS A 155 -1.65 -20.32 -0.59
CA CYS A 155 -2.63 -19.43 -1.23
C CYS A 155 -4.00 -19.50 -0.56
N ILE A 156 -4.47 -20.69 -0.20
CA ILE A 156 -5.76 -20.86 0.50
C ILE A 156 -5.70 -20.18 1.87
N LEU A 157 -4.63 -20.39 2.65
CA LEU A 157 -4.47 -19.77 3.96
C LEU A 157 -4.41 -18.23 3.89
N VAL A 158 -3.69 -17.68 2.92
CA VAL A 158 -3.65 -16.22 2.67
C VAL A 158 -5.04 -15.72 2.27
N CYS A 159 -5.75 -16.43 1.40
CA CYS A 159 -7.11 -16.09 0.99
C CYS A 159 -8.08 -16.05 2.18
N ILE A 160 -8.01 -17.05 3.07
CA ILE A 160 -8.77 -17.08 4.32
C ILE A 160 -8.46 -15.82 5.16
N GLY A 161 -7.19 -15.47 5.33
CA GLY A 161 -6.79 -14.25 6.05
C GLY A 161 -7.36 -12.96 5.47
N ILE A 162 -7.39 -12.86 4.14
CA ILE A 162 -8.00 -11.73 3.41
C ILE A 162 -9.51 -11.68 3.67
N ILE A 163 -10.21 -12.82 3.56
CA ILE A 163 -11.66 -12.92 3.79
C ILE A 163 -12.00 -12.51 5.23
N ILE A 164 -11.27 -13.02 6.21
CA ILE A 164 -11.46 -12.67 7.63
C ILE A 164 -11.33 -11.15 7.82
N SER A 165 -10.28 -10.55 7.26
CA SER A 165 -10.04 -9.12 7.41
C SER A 165 -11.08 -8.25 6.70
N TRP A 166 -11.57 -8.71 5.55
CA TRP A 166 -12.69 -8.09 4.86
C TRP A 166 -13.97 -8.11 5.70
N LEU A 167 -14.31 -9.27 6.30
CA LEU A 167 -15.46 -9.42 7.18
C LEU A 167 -15.35 -8.54 8.43
N LEU A 168 -14.18 -8.51 9.08
CA LEU A 168 -13.93 -7.64 10.24
C LEU A 168 -14.13 -6.17 9.89
N THR A 169 -13.67 -5.75 8.70
CA THR A 169 -13.84 -4.37 8.24
C THR A 169 -15.31 -4.02 8.04
N ILE A 170 -16.15 -4.97 7.61
CA ILE A 170 -17.60 -4.76 7.49
C ILE A 170 -18.24 -4.68 8.88
N ALA A 171 -17.89 -5.61 9.78
CA ALA A 171 -18.45 -5.66 11.12
C ALA A 171 -18.21 -4.36 11.89
N PHE A 172 -16.96 -3.88 11.95
CA PHE A 172 -16.62 -2.65 12.67
C PHE A 172 -17.07 -1.36 11.98
N ARG A 173 -17.43 -1.41 10.69
CA ARG A 173 -17.97 -0.25 9.98
C ARG A 173 -19.45 -0.01 10.29
N LYS A 174 -20.16 -0.99 10.85
CA LYS A 174 -21.57 -0.85 11.23
C LYS A 174 -21.76 -0.06 12.53
N ASP A 175 -20.70 0.12 13.32
CA ASP A 175 -20.73 0.80 14.63
C ASP A 175 -20.23 2.27 14.57
N ARG A 176 -20.08 2.86 13.37
CA ARG A 176 -19.81 4.30 13.15
C ARG A 176 -20.83 4.88 12.18
#